data_AF-A0A814H7M4-F1
#
_entry.id   AF-A0A814H7M4-F1
#
_cell.length_a   1.000
_cell.length_b   1.000
_cell.length_c   1.000
_cell.angle_alpha   90.00
_cell.angle_beta   90.00
_cell.angle_gamma   90.00
#
_symmetry.space_group_name_H-M   'P 1'
#
loop_
_entity.id
_entity.type
_entity.pdbx_description
1 polymer ?
#
loop_
_entity_poly.entity_id
_entity_poly.type
_entity_poly.pdbx_seq_one_letter_code
_entity_poly.pdbx_strand_id
1 'polypeptide(L)'
;MRKNPYQINKISLLFFILCSIGSCLNQNIPELVPQTSKELTTIQSKNDYIYLNTIDGYFYAVDKLDGKIKWSLKEAAVLKFPKNYENPYFLTDPRDGSLYIFTNKNSGLKKFPYTIAELVSASPSKSMDGYLYTGDKKDEWLAIDYKSGRKLDTLTSDTLASKISTDDENVLLIGRTQYTISMFDMNTRKKIFNLTYYDYSTHSHTNKISVDKPIPQTPNFNNNNRDNKFSNNEYPYYHFSSSSDGTLVTLDKKTGNCL
;
A
#
# COMPACT_ATOMS: atom_id res chain seq x y z
N MET A 1 50.92 9.52 -20.53
CA MET A 1 51.65 9.91 -19.29
C MET A 1 50.60 10.51 -18.36
N ARG A 2 50.24 10.07 -17.15
CA ARG A 2 50.78 9.18 -16.09
C ARG A 2 49.66 8.17 -15.72
N LYS A 3 49.81 6.85 -15.82
CA LYS A 3 50.27 5.86 -14.81
C LYS A 3 49.74 6.06 -13.36
N ASN A 4 48.85 5.13 -12.97
CA ASN A 4 48.48 4.52 -11.66
C ASN A 4 49.67 4.36 -10.67
N PRO A 5 49.54 3.88 -9.39
CA PRO A 5 48.48 3.11 -8.68
C PRO A 5 48.26 3.57 -7.19
N TYR A 6 47.41 2.99 -6.34
CA TYR A 6 47.70 1.85 -5.45
C TYR A 6 46.44 1.36 -4.69
N GLN A 7 46.22 0.06 -4.79
CA GLN A 7 45.56 -0.81 -3.81
C GLN A 7 46.40 -0.90 -2.52
N ILE A 8 45.77 -0.90 -1.35
CA ILE A 8 46.34 -1.53 -0.14
C ILE A 8 45.26 -2.35 0.58
N ASN A 9 45.61 -3.60 0.82
CA ASN A 9 44.88 -4.67 1.50
C ASN A 9 44.88 -4.52 3.04
N LYS A 10 43.80 -5.07 3.65
CA LYS A 10 43.68 -5.81 4.93
C LYS A 10 44.66 -5.51 6.08
N ILE A 11 44.10 -5.22 7.28
CA ILE A 11 44.60 -5.72 8.58
C ILE A 11 43.40 -6.19 9.44
N SER A 12 43.46 -7.45 9.85
CA SER A 12 42.66 -8.07 10.91
C SER A 12 43.35 -7.81 12.25
N LEU A 13 42.61 -7.49 13.31
CA LEU A 13 43.10 -7.67 14.68
C LEU A 13 41.95 -8.08 15.60
N LEU A 14 41.94 -9.37 15.97
CA LEU A 14 41.28 -9.91 17.16
C LEU A 14 41.87 -9.26 18.41
N PHE A 15 41.03 -8.94 19.39
CA PHE A 15 41.45 -8.80 20.78
C PHE A 15 40.73 -9.85 21.64
N PHE A 16 41.50 -10.82 22.11
CA PHE A 16 41.18 -11.70 23.23
C PHE A 16 41.49 -10.96 24.54
N ILE A 17 40.61 -11.04 25.53
CA ILE A 17 40.98 -10.84 26.93
C ILE A 17 40.47 -12.04 27.72
N LEU A 18 41.41 -12.90 28.13
CA LEU A 18 41.26 -13.84 29.23
C LEU A 18 41.30 -13.06 30.56
N CYS A 19 40.42 -13.39 31.50
CA CYS A 19 40.72 -13.23 32.91
C CYS A 19 40.33 -14.52 33.64
N SER A 20 41.32 -15.22 34.17
CA SER A 20 41.20 -16.49 34.86
C SER A 20 41.15 -16.31 36.38
N ILE A 21 40.12 -16.90 36.98
CA ILE A 21 40.09 -17.73 38.20
C ILE A 21 40.61 -17.11 39.52
N GLY A 22 39.71 -17.05 40.48
CA GLY A 22 39.99 -17.10 41.93
C GLY A 22 38.79 -17.69 42.66
N SER A 23 38.91 -18.95 43.06
CA SER A 23 37.91 -19.77 43.76
C SER A 23 37.71 -19.33 45.21
N CYS A 24 36.50 -19.46 45.76
CA CYS A 24 36.33 -19.90 47.14
C CYS A 24 34.96 -20.56 47.38
N LEU A 25 34.95 -21.50 48.32
CA LEU A 25 34.05 -22.63 48.50
C LEU A 25 32.61 -22.33 48.94
N ASN A 26 31.67 -23.01 48.27
CA ASN A 26 30.58 -23.88 48.74
C ASN A 26 30.02 -23.72 50.18
N GLN A 27 28.71 -23.47 50.29
CA GLN A 27 27.81 -24.16 51.23
C GLN A 27 26.35 -24.17 50.75
N ASN A 28 25.76 -25.37 50.81
CA ASN A 28 24.43 -25.83 50.37
C ASN A 28 23.22 -25.02 50.83
N ILE A 29 22.24 -24.77 49.94
CA ILE A 29 20.81 -24.56 50.24
C ILE A 29 19.96 -25.15 49.08
N PRO A 30 18.86 -25.89 49.35
CA PRO A 30 18.28 -26.87 48.43
C PRO A 30 17.37 -26.31 47.33
N GLU A 31 17.29 -27.15 46.30
CA GLU A 31 16.38 -27.27 45.16
C GLU A 31 14.97 -26.68 45.33
N LEU A 32 14.63 -25.72 44.46
CA LEU A 32 13.27 -25.27 44.17
C LEU A 32 12.98 -25.57 42.69
N VAL A 33 12.33 -26.70 42.42
CA VAL A 33 11.60 -26.89 41.16
C VAL A 33 10.25 -26.18 41.32
N PRO A 34 9.94 -25.21 40.45
CA PRO A 34 8.64 -25.31 39.80
C PRO A 34 8.71 -25.01 38.29
N GLN A 35 8.19 -25.99 37.56
CA GLN A 35 7.22 -25.82 36.48
C GLN A 35 7.69 -25.08 35.22
N THR A 36 7.94 -25.91 34.21
CA THR A 36 7.61 -25.71 32.79
C THR A 36 6.65 -24.52 32.55
N SER A 37 7.21 -23.34 32.28
CA SER A 37 6.46 -22.28 31.61
C SER A 37 6.51 -22.57 30.11
N LYS A 38 5.44 -23.23 29.70
CA LYS A 38 4.99 -23.37 28.33
C LYS A 38 4.98 -22.00 27.65
N GLU A 39 5.57 -21.95 26.45
CA GLU A 39 5.27 -21.02 25.36
C GLU A 39 5.05 -19.53 25.68
N LEU A 40 6.03 -18.72 25.31
CA LEU A 40 5.73 -17.54 24.51
C LEU A 40 6.20 -17.82 23.09
N THR A 41 5.48 -18.71 22.41
CA THR A 41 5.44 -18.72 20.95
C THR A 41 4.93 -17.33 20.59
N THR A 42 5.84 -16.42 20.26
CA THR A 42 5.49 -15.16 19.60
C THR A 42 4.56 -15.57 18.48
N ILE A 43 3.27 -15.23 18.61
CA ILE A 43 2.30 -15.42 17.54
C ILE A 43 2.85 -14.55 16.42
N GLN A 44 3.58 -15.18 15.51
CA GLN A 44 4.12 -14.54 14.34
C GLN A 44 2.90 -13.96 13.63
N SER A 45 2.82 -12.63 13.66
CA SER A 45 1.75 -11.87 13.05
C SER A 45 1.59 -12.40 11.63
N LYS A 46 0.41 -12.96 11.30
CA LYS A 46 0.15 -13.67 10.03
C LYS A 46 0.41 -12.82 8.77
N ASN A 47 0.77 -11.54 8.91
CA ASN A 47 1.33 -10.71 7.84
C ASN A 47 2.55 -9.92 8.36
N ASP A 48 3.75 -10.39 8.04
CA ASP A 48 5.03 -9.70 8.29
C ASP A 48 5.42 -8.75 7.15
N TYR A 49 4.53 -8.57 6.15
CA TYR A 49 4.79 -7.75 4.98
C TYR A 49 3.98 -6.46 4.94
N ILE A 50 4.64 -5.41 4.47
CA ILE A 50 4.01 -4.18 3.99
C ILE A 50 3.84 -4.34 2.49
N TYR A 51 2.62 -4.12 2.01
CA TYR A 51 2.30 -4.19 0.60
C TYR A 51 2.24 -2.78 -0.01
N LEU A 52 2.89 -2.60 -1.16
CA LEU A 52 3.01 -1.31 -1.84
C LEU A 52 2.61 -1.45 -3.30
N ASN A 53 1.79 -0.53 -3.79
CA ASN A 53 1.49 -0.41 -5.22
C ASN A 53 2.15 0.85 -5.80
N THR A 54 2.75 0.72 -6.98
CA THR A 54 3.33 1.84 -7.71
C THR A 54 2.45 2.23 -8.90
N ILE A 55 2.61 3.48 -9.34
CA ILE A 55 1.83 4.05 -10.45
C ILE A 55 2.02 3.27 -11.75
N ASP A 56 3.23 2.74 -11.96
CA ASP A 56 3.54 1.95 -13.15
C ASP A 56 2.99 0.51 -13.06
N GLY A 57 2.39 0.11 -11.94
CA GLY A 57 1.66 -1.15 -11.78
C GLY A 57 2.47 -2.27 -11.12
N TYR A 58 3.59 -1.98 -10.45
CA TYR A 58 4.22 -2.98 -9.58
C TYR A 58 3.50 -3.05 -8.24
N PHE A 59 3.38 -4.27 -7.73
CA PHE A 59 2.95 -4.58 -6.38
C PHE A 59 4.09 -5.27 -5.65
N TYR A 60 4.57 -4.68 -4.54
CA TYR A 60 5.69 -5.19 -3.77
C TYR A 60 5.21 -5.70 -2.42
N ALA A 61 5.80 -6.81 -1.97
CA ALA A 61 5.81 -7.15 -0.55
C ALA A 61 7.17 -6.83 0.03
N VAL A 62 7.16 -6.03 1.09
CA VAL A 62 8.33 -5.54 1.77
C VAL A 62 8.31 -6.07 3.20
N ASP A 63 9.43 -6.62 3.65
CA ASP A 63 9.60 -7.02 5.04
C ASP A 63 9.38 -5.84 5.98
N LYS A 64 8.50 -6.00 6.96
CA LYS A 64 8.18 -4.95 7.91
C LYS A 64 9.36 -4.61 8.83
N LEU A 65 10.29 -5.54 9.07
CA LEU A 65 11.40 -5.37 10.01
C LEU A 65 12.64 -4.75 9.35
N ASP A 66 13.00 -5.23 8.15
CA ASP A 66 14.25 -4.83 7.48
C ASP A 66 14.06 -4.05 6.17
N GLY A 67 12.81 -3.78 5.76
CA GLY A 67 12.50 -2.98 4.59
C GLY A 67 12.88 -3.63 3.25
N LYS A 68 13.30 -4.90 3.23
CA LYS A 68 13.69 -5.58 1.99
C LYS A 68 12.49 -6.06 1.21
N ILE A 69 12.54 -5.87 -0.10
CA ILE A 69 11.57 -6.46 -1.04
C ILE A 69 11.74 -7.98 -1.02
N LYS A 70 10.65 -8.70 -0.68
CA LYS A 70 10.61 -10.17 -0.72
C LYS A 70 10.18 -10.67 -2.09
N TRP A 71 9.22 -9.99 -2.69
CA TRP A 71 8.74 -10.29 -4.03
C TRP A 71 8.08 -9.07 -4.66
N SER A 72 7.92 -9.12 -5.98
CA SER A 72 7.21 -8.13 -6.78
C SER A 72 6.31 -8.81 -7.81
N LEU A 73 5.11 -8.27 -8.01
CA LEU A 73 4.18 -8.66 -9.05
C LEU A 73 3.93 -7.48 -9.99
N LYS A 74 4.02 -7.69 -11.31
CA LYS A 74 3.71 -6.67 -12.30
C LYS A 74 2.28 -6.83 -12.81
N GLU A 75 1.48 -5.82 -12.61
CA GLU A 75 0.16 -5.63 -13.19
C GLU A 75 0.17 -4.45 -14.18
N ALA A 76 -0.99 -4.20 -14.79
CA ALA A 76 -1.18 -3.01 -15.60
C ALA A 76 -0.98 -1.73 -14.77
N ALA A 77 -0.32 -0.73 -15.36
CA ALA A 77 -0.15 0.58 -14.77
C ALA A 77 -1.49 1.19 -14.31
N VAL A 78 -1.45 1.97 -13.23
CA VAL A 78 -2.61 2.61 -12.60
C VAL A 78 -3.37 3.48 -13.59
N LEU A 79 -2.65 4.12 -14.51
CA LEU A 79 -3.21 4.96 -15.57
C LEU A 79 -2.81 4.43 -16.95
N LYS A 80 -3.78 4.31 -17.84
CA LYS A 80 -3.56 4.04 -19.26
C LYS A 80 -4.19 5.15 -20.09
N PHE A 81 -3.34 5.89 -20.80
CA PHE A 81 -3.73 6.95 -21.71
C PHE A 81 -3.78 6.48 -23.17
N PRO A 82 -4.59 7.12 -24.03
CA PRO A 82 -4.50 6.89 -25.46
C PRO A 82 -3.17 7.47 -25.98
N LYS A 83 -2.58 6.83 -26.99
CA LYS A 83 -1.26 7.23 -27.52
C LYS A 83 -1.25 8.61 -28.21
N ASN A 84 -2.41 9.12 -28.59
CA ASN A 84 -2.54 10.37 -29.34
C ASN A 84 -3.04 11.46 -28.40
N TYR A 85 -2.17 12.43 -28.10
CA TYR A 85 -2.49 13.61 -27.30
C TYR A 85 -2.91 14.74 -28.24
N GLU A 86 -4.22 14.87 -28.46
CA GLU A 86 -4.78 16.05 -29.12
C GLU A 86 -5.33 17.00 -28.04
N ASN A 87 -5.11 18.30 -28.21
CA ASN A 87 -5.65 19.34 -27.32
C ASN A 87 -7.19 19.24 -27.28
N PRO A 88 -7.85 19.21 -26.09
CA PRO A 88 -7.31 19.41 -24.73
C PRO A 88 -6.49 18.25 -24.14
N TYR A 89 -5.45 18.59 -23.38
CA TYR A 89 -4.65 17.61 -22.64
C TYR A 89 -5.34 17.25 -21.33
N PHE A 90 -5.57 15.97 -21.10
CA PHE A 90 -6.12 15.46 -19.86
C PHE A 90 -5.00 14.93 -18.97
N LEU A 91 -4.95 15.41 -17.72
CA LEU A 91 -4.02 14.96 -16.69
C LEU A 91 -4.82 14.36 -15.55
N THR A 92 -4.29 13.32 -14.93
CA THR A 92 -4.97 12.61 -13.85
C THR A 92 -4.02 12.41 -12.69
N ASP A 93 -4.52 12.64 -11.48
CA ASP A 93 -3.79 12.26 -10.27
C ASP A 93 -4.00 10.75 -10.03
N PRO A 94 -2.94 9.92 -10.08
CA PRO A 94 -3.06 8.48 -9.89
C PRO A 94 -3.44 8.07 -8.46
N ARG A 95 -3.43 9.00 -7.49
CA ARG A 95 -3.72 8.69 -6.08
C ARG A 95 -5.21 8.60 -5.79
N ASP A 96 -6.00 9.46 -6.42
CA ASP A 96 -7.44 9.60 -6.16
C ASP A 96 -8.29 9.63 -7.44
N GLY A 97 -7.67 9.60 -8.62
CA GLY A 97 -8.37 9.71 -9.89
C GLY A 97 -8.91 11.11 -10.19
N SER A 98 -8.44 12.17 -9.51
CA SER A 98 -8.75 13.56 -9.84
C SER A 98 -8.35 13.88 -11.28
N LEU A 99 -9.24 14.51 -12.04
CA LEU A 99 -9.02 14.85 -13.45
C LEU A 99 -8.76 16.36 -13.62
N TYR A 100 -7.83 16.69 -14.51
CA TYR A 100 -7.49 18.06 -14.89
C TYR A 100 -7.44 18.18 -16.41
N ILE A 101 -7.82 19.34 -16.93
CA ILE A 101 -7.64 19.71 -18.33
C ILE A 101 -6.62 20.83 -18.42
N PHE A 102 -5.69 20.67 -19.34
CA PHE A 102 -4.84 21.75 -19.82
C PHE A 102 -5.20 22.07 -21.28
N THR A 103 -5.49 23.36 -21.53
CA THR A 103 -5.80 23.86 -22.88
C THR A 103 -4.83 24.98 -23.25
N ASN A 104 -4.35 24.95 -24.50
CA ASN A 104 -3.38 25.96 -24.99
C ASN A 104 -3.98 27.37 -25.14
N LYS A 105 -5.31 27.53 -25.13
CA LYS A 105 -6.00 28.82 -25.29
C LYS A 105 -6.20 29.49 -23.93
N ASN A 106 -5.24 30.27 -23.45
CA ASN A 106 -5.29 31.24 -22.32
C ASN A 106 -5.99 30.84 -21.01
N SER A 107 -6.43 29.60 -20.85
CA SER A 107 -7.32 29.17 -19.77
C SER A 107 -6.66 28.19 -18.81
N GLY A 108 -5.38 27.86 -19.06
CA GLY A 108 -4.48 27.20 -18.12
C GLY A 108 -4.90 25.77 -17.76
N LEU A 109 -4.39 25.31 -16.62
CA LEU A 109 -4.76 24.05 -16.00
C LEU A 109 -6.06 24.25 -15.19
N LYS A 110 -7.09 23.46 -15.50
CA LYS A 110 -8.38 23.46 -14.79
C LYS A 110 -8.62 22.11 -14.17
N LYS A 111 -9.01 22.09 -12.89
CA LYS A 111 -9.47 20.86 -12.22
C LYS A 111 -10.93 20.61 -12.59
N PHE A 112 -11.28 19.38 -12.96
CA PHE A 112 -12.67 18.98 -13.10
C PHE A 112 -13.35 18.86 -11.73
N PRO A 113 -14.66 19.13 -11.63
CA PRO A 113 -15.42 18.90 -10.41
C PRO A 113 -15.62 17.41 -10.08
N TYR A 114 -15.32 16.49 -11.01
CA TYR A 114 -15.50 15.06 -10.85
C TYR A 114 -14.18 14.31 -11.06
N THR A 115 -13.95 13.29 -10.24
CA THR A 115 -12.94 12.24 -10.45
C THR A 115 -13.35 11.30 -11.59
N ILE A 116 -12.41 10.46 -12.04
CA ILE A 116 -12.69 9.45 -13.07
C ILE A 116 -13.78 8.46 -12.60
N ALA A 117 -13.72 8.03 -11.35
CA ALA A 117 -14.71 7.11 -10.78
C ALA A 117 -16.11 7.75 -10.74
N GLU A 118 -16.21 9.02 -10.35
CA GLU A 118 -17.47 9.78 -10.36
C GLU A 118 -17.99 10.00 -11.78
N LEU A 119 -17.12 10.31 -12.74
CA LEU A 119 -17.51 10.44 -14.16
C LEU A 119 -18.05 9.13 -14.74
N VAL A 120 -17.41 7.99 -14.41
CA VAL A 120 -17.92 6.67 -14.80
C VAL A 120 -19.27 6.41 -14.15
N SER A 121 -19.43 6.73 -12.86
CA SER A 121 -20.71 6.55 -12.16
C SER A 121 -21.82 7.45 -12.70
N ALA A 122 -21.50 8.64 -13.21
CA ALA A 122 -22.45 9.57 -13.81
C ALA A 122 -22.75 9.25 -15.29
N SER A 123 -22.08 8.25 -15.87
CA SER A 123 -22.26 7.88 -17.26
C SER A 123 -23.46 6.93 -17.48
N PRO A 124 -24.10 6.94 -18.66
CA PRO A 124 -23.84 7.82 -19.80
C PRO A 124 -24.33 9.25 -19.55
N SER A 125 -23.56 10.25 -19.99
CA SER A 125 -23.93 11.66 -19.83
C SER A 125 -23.52 12.53 -21.01
N LYS A 126 -24.15 13.70 -21.13
CA LYS A 126 -23.88 14.70 -22.16
C LYS A 126 -23.58 16.04 -21.50
N SER A 127 -22.49 16.68 -21.89
CA SER A 127 -22.17 18.04 -21.45
C SER A 127 -22.82 19.12 -22.33
N MET A 128 -22.90 20.34 -21.81
CA MET A 128 -23.54 21.47 -22.50
C MET A 128 -22.78 21.90 -23.77
N ASP A 129 -21.47 21.69 -23.79
CA ASP A 129 -20.56 21.98 -24.90
C ASP A 129 -20.54 20.87 -25.98
N GLY A 130 -21.38 19.84 -25.85
CA GLY A 130 -21.59 18.84 -26.90
C GLY A 130 -20.66 17.63 -26.83
N TYR A 131 -20.12 17.29 -25.67
CA TYR A 131 -19.40 16.03 -25.46
C TYR A 131 -20.29 14.96 -24.85
N LEU A 132 -20.12 13.72 -25.31
CA LEU A 132 -20.75 12.53 -24.72
C LEU A 132 -19.73 11.73 -23.94
N TYR A 133 -20.09 11.35 -22.71
CA TYR A 133 -19.29 10.52 -21.85
C TYR A 133 -19.93 9.15 -21.70
N THR A 134 -19.13 8.11 -21.87
CA THR A 134 -19.51 6.72 -21.61
C THR A 134 -18.47 6.09 -20.70
N GLY A 135 -18.91 5.51 -19.59
CA GLY A 135 -18.06 4.87 -18.61
C GLY A 135 -18.32 3.37 -18.53
N ASP A 136 -17.30 2.65 -18.10
CA ASP A 136 -17.35 1.23 -17.76
C ASP A 136 -16.62 1.02 -16.42
N LYS A 137 -17.21 0.21 -15.54
CA LYS A 137 -16.64 -0.15 -14.25
C LYS A 137 -16.58 -1.68 -14.16
N LYS A 138 -15.37 -2.21 -13.94
CA LYS A 138 -15.15 -3.64 -13.74
C LYS A 138 -14.42 -3.89 -12.43
N ASP A 139 -15.04 -4.66 -11.55
CA ASP A 139 -14.45 -5.10 -10.28
C ASP A 139 -13.81 -6.49 -10.46
N GLU A 140 -12.57 -6.63 -10.00
CA GLU A 140 -11.81 -7.88 -10.03
C GLU A 140 -11.07 -8.10 -8.70
N TRP A 141 -10.80 -9.36 -8.37
CA TRP A 141 -10.00 -9.78 -7.24
C TRP A 141 -8.73 -10.47 -7.74
N LEU A 142 -7.58 -9.97 -7.31
CA LEU A 142 -6.30 -10.62 -7.57
C LEU A 142 -6.04 -11.61 -6.43
N ALA A 143 -5.93 -12.90 -6.76
CA ALA A 143 -5.49 -13.93 -5.84
C ALA A 143 -3.99 -14.12 -5.98
N ILE A 144 -3.24 -13.89 -4.90
CA ILE A 144 -1.78 -13.90 -4.89
C ILE A 144 -1.32 -14.84 -3.78
N ASP A 145 -0.37 -15.71 -4.07
CA ASP A 145 0.35 -16.44 -3.02
C ASP A 145 1.24 -15.45 -2.26
N TYR A 146 0.93 -15.16 -0.99
CA TYR A 146 1.59 -14.08 -0.27
C TYR A 146 3.06 -14.38 0.07
N LYS A 147 3.49 -15.65 0.01
CA LYS A 147 4.87 -16.05 0.31
C LYS A 147 5.79 -15.84 -0.89
N SER A 148 5.32 -16.23 -2.07
CA SER A 148 6.08 -16.18 -3.33
C SER A 148 5.82 -14.92 -4.16
N GLY A 149 4.69 -14.26 -3.96
CA GLY A 149 4.23 -13.14 -4.80
C GLY A 149 3.64 -13.57 -6.14
N ARG A 150 3.47 -14.87 -6.38
CA ARG A 150 2.92 -15.39 -7.63
C ARG A 150 1.43 -15.09 -7.71
N LYS A 151 0.98 -14.49 -8.81
CA LYS A 151 -0.46 -14.39 -9.12
C LYS A 151 -1.01 -15.79 -9.39
N LEU A 152 -1.97 -16.20 -8.57
CA LEU A 152 -2.69 -17.46 -8.69
C LEU A 152 -3.83 -17.31 -9.69
N ASP A 153 -4.62 -16.23 -9.57
CA ASP A 153 -5.77 -15.98 -10.44
C ASP A 153 -6.22 -14.51 -10.44
N THR A 154 -7.14 -14.20 -11.35
CA THR A 154 -7.91 -12.96 -11.37
C THR A 154 -9.39 -13.33 -11.42
N LEU A 155 -10.08 -13.10 -10.31
CA LEU A 155 -11.48 -13.47 -10.13
C LEU A 155 -12.37 -12.27 -10.47
N THR A 156 -13.40 -12.51 -11.26
CA THR A 156 -14.46 -11.54 -11.57
C THR A 156 -15.79 -12.09 -11.08
N SER A 157 -16.87 -11.30 -11.12
CA SER A 157 -18.20 -11.76 -10.71
C SER A 157 -18.58 -13.11 -11.33
N ASP A 158 -18.25 -13.32 -12.60
CA ASP A 158 -18.61 -14.52 -13.35
C ASP A 158 -17.80 -15.76 -12.95
N THR A 159 -16.56 -15.56 -12.49
CA THR A 159 -15.63 -16.65 -12.15
C THR A 159 -15.54 -16.92 -10.66
N LEU A 160 -16.09 -16.05 -9.82
CA LEU A 160 -15.99 -16.13 -8.37
C LEU A 160 -16.66 -17.40 -7.83
N ALA A 161 -17.85 -17.71 -8.34
CA ALA A 161 -18.64 -18.87 -7.90
C ALA A 161 -18.03 -20.22 -8.31
N SER A 162 -17.24 -20.26 -9.39
CA SER A 162 -16.69 -21.51 -9.94
C SER A 162 -15.27 -21.82 -9.48
N LYS A 163 -14.56 -20.85 -8.89
CA LYS A 163 -13.13 -20.98 -8.55
C LYS A 163 -12.78 -20.83 -7.07
N ILE A 164 -13.71 -20.42 -6.22
CA ILE A 164 -13.44 -20.31 -4.78
C ILE A 164 -13.45 -21.70 -4.14
N SER A 165 -12.26 -22.21 -3.85
CA SER A 165 -12.00 -23.21 -2.79
C SER A 165 -11.11 -22.53 -1.76
N THR A 166 -11.68 -21.65 -0.94
CA THR A 166 -10.97 -20.84 0.06
C THR A 166 -10.57 -21.64 1.30
N ASP A 167 -9.72 -22.65 1.11
CA ASP A 167 -9.01 -23.34 2.20
C ASP A 167 -7.49 -23.07 2.18
N ASP A 168 -6.98 -22.35 1.18
CA ASP A 168 -5.57 -21.99 1.14
C ASP A 168 -5.28 -20.78 2.04
N GLU A 169 -4.75 -21.06 3.25
CA GLU A 169 -4.27 -20.04 4.18
C GLU A 169 -3.19 -19.11 3.60
N ASN A 170 -2.62 -19.46 2.44
CA ASN A 170 -1.53 -18.74 1.78
C ASN A 170 -1.98 -17.72 0.72
N VAL A 171 -3.28 -17.49 0.56
CA VAL A 171 -3.82 -16.59 -0.47
C VAL A 171 -4.10 -15.19 0.10
N LEU A 172 -3.45 -14.19 -0.50
CA LEU A 172 -3.80 -12.78 -0.37
C LEU A 172 -4.77 -12.40 -1.48
N LEU A 173 -5.95 -11.90 -1.09
CA LEU A 173 -6.94 -11.34 -2.01
C LEU A 173 -6.87 -9.81 -2.01
N ILE A 174 -6.68 -9.23 -3.19
CA ILE A 174 -6.63 -7.78 -3.38
C ILE A 174 -7.76 -7.38 -4.32
N GLY A 175 -8.64 -6.50 -3.84
CA GLY A 175 -9.68 -5.92 -4.68
C GLY A 175 -9.06 -4.90 -5.62
N ARG A 176 -9.45 -4.94 -6.89
CA ARG A 176 -9.04 -3.98 -7.90
C ARG A 176 -10.25 -3.58 -8.72
N THR A 177 -10.44 -2.29 -8.90
CA THR A 177 -11.52 -1.75 -9.72
C THR A 177 -10.91 -1.04 -10.93
N GLN A 178 -11.33 -1.45 -12.12
CA GLN A 178 -11.01 -0.78 -13.37
C GLN A 178 -12.14 0.19 -13.74
N TYR A 179 -11.82 1.47 -13.83
CA TYR A 179 -12.67 2.51 -14.36
C TYR A 179 -12.20 2.89 -15.75
N THR A 180 -13.07 2.77 -16.76
CA THR A 180 -12.76 3.24 -18.12
C THR A 180 -13.74 4.32 -18.51
N ILE A 181 -13.25 5.51 -18.87
CA ILE A 181 -14.07 6.62 -19.33
C ILE A 181 -13.70 6.97 -20.77
N SER A 182 -14.71 7.19 -21.60
CA SER A 182 -14.56 7.59 -22.99
C SER A 182 -15.36 8.86 -23.26
N MET A 183 -14.77 9.79 -24.01
CA MET A 183 -15.39 11.05 -24.41
C MET A 183 -15.47 11.15 -25.93
N PHE A 184 -16.62 11.56 -26.45
CA PHE A 184 -16.89 11.73 -27.88
C PHE A 184 -17.35 13.15 -28.17
N ASP A 185 -16.84 13.74 -29.25
CA ASP A 185 -17.37 14.99 -29.81
C ASP A 185 -18.63 14.69 -30.62
N MET A 186 -19.75 15.33 -30.30
CA MET A 186 -20.97 15.15 -31.09
C MET A 186 -20.90 15.79 -32.47
N ASN A 187 -20.12 16.86 -32.63
CA ASN A 187 -19.99 17.58 -33.90
C ASN A 187 -19.15 16.78 -34.90
N THR A 188 -18.00 16.28 -34.45
CA THR A 188 -17.08 15.51 -35.32
C THR A 188 -17.36 14.01 -35.31
N ARG A 189 -18.16 13.51 -34.36
CA ARG A 189 -18.42 12.08 -34.11
C ARG A 189 -17.15 11.26 -33.87
N LYS A 190 -16.10 11.89 -33.34
CA LYS A 190 -14.83 11.25 -33.04
C LYS A 190 -14.70 11.00 -31.53
N LYS A 191 -14.05 9.89 -31.19
CA LYS A 191 -13.57 9.63 -29.83
C LYS A 191 -12.37 10.54 -29.57
N ILE A 192 -12.51 11.49 -28.64
CA ILE A 192 -11.44 12.42 -28.28
C ILE A 192 -10.58 11.80 -27.17
N PHE A 193 -11.21 11.12 -26.22
CA PHE A 193 -10.57 10.68 -24.99
C PHE A 193 -10.96 9.25 -24.64
N ASN A 194 -9.99 8.47 -24.17
CA ASN A 194 -10.18 7.12 -23.66
C ASN A 194 -9.17 6.87 -22.54
N LEU A 195 -9.63 6.85 -21.30
CA LEU A 195 -8.77 6.69 -20.14
C LEU A 195 -9.20 5.49 -19.34
N THR A 196 -8.23 4.68 -18.92
CA THR A 196 -8.45 3.63 -17.93
C THR A 196 -7.66 3.96 -16.66
N TYR A 197 -8.35 3.91 -15.52
CA TYR A 197 -7.82 4.10 -14.18
C TYR A 197 -8.08 2.85 -13.34
N TYR A 198 -7.09 2.41 -12.58
CA TYR A 198 -7.22 1.30 -11.65
C TYR A 198 -7.12 1.80 -10.22
N ASP A 199 -8.11 1.42 -9.41
CA ASP A 199 -8.09 1.62 -7.97
C ASP A 199 -7.91 0.28 -7.25
N TYR A 200 -7.17 0.27 -6.14
CA TYR A 200 -6.89 -0.92 -5.37
C TYR A 200 -7.55 -0.78 -3.99
N SER A 201 -8.38 -1.76 -3.62
CA SER A 201 -9.04 -1.82 -2.33
C SER A 201 -8.59 -3.04 -1.54
N THR A 202 -8.23 -2.82 -0.28
CA THR A 202 -7.97 -3.89 0.68
C THR A 202 -9.16 -3.95 1.64
N HIS A 203 -10.03 -4.95 1.47
CA HIS A 203 -11.01 -5.24 2.50
C HIS A 203 -10.31 -6.01 3.61
N SER A 204 -9.92 -5.32 4.67
CA SER A 204 -9.48 -6.00 5.88
C SER A 204 -10.71 -6.68 6.50
N HIS A 205 -10.76 -8.01 6.52
CA HIS A 205 -11.69 -8.76 7.37
C HIS A 205 -11.26 -8.55 8.83
N THR A 206 -11.42 -7.35 9.35
CA THR A 206 -11.44 -7.12 10.79
C THR A 206 -12.87 -7.39 11.22
N ASN A 207 -13.11 -8.43 11.99
CA ASN A 207 -14.34 -8.57 12.76
C ASN A 207 -14.44 -7.33 13.66
N LYS A 208 -15.09 -6.27 13.17
CA LYS A 208 -15.47 -5.12 13.96
C LYS A 208 -16.57 -5.60 14.88
N ILE A 209 -16.21 -5.93 16.12
CA ILE A 209 -17.18 -5.93 17.22
C ILE A 209 -17.76 -4.51 17.22
N SER A 210 -19.06 -4.42 16.96
CA SER A 210 -19.84 -3.20 16.98
C SER A 210 -19.62 -2.49 18.30
N VAL A 211 -18.85 -1.40 18.30
CA VAL A 211 -18.92 -0.41 19.38
C VAL A 211 -19.82 0.68 18.87
N ASP A 212 -21.00 0.77 19.48
CA ASP A 212 -22.03 1.76 19.16
C ASP A 212 -21.43 3.17 19.09
N LYS A 213 -21.85 3.93 18.07
CA LYS A 213 -21.49 5.35 17.92
C LYS A 213 -21.90 6.14 19.18
N PRO A 214 -20.98 6.86 19.84
CA PRO A 214 -21.39 7.84 20.84
C PRO A 214 -22.03 9.06 20.17
N ILE A 215 -23.16 9.48 20.72
CA ILE A 215 -23.89 10.72 20.40
C ILE A 215 -22.97 11.94 20.61
N PRO A 216 -23.02 13.00 19.78
CA PRO A 216 -22.18 14.18 19.98
C PRO A 216 -22.63 14.93 21.24
N GLN A 217 -21.77 14.98 22.27
CA GLN A 217 -21.90 15.93 23.38
C GLN A 217 -20.84 17.02 23.22
N THR A 218 -21.29 18.27 23.35
CA THR A 218 -20.50 19.50 23.26
C THR A 218 -19.40 19.57 24.35
N PRO A 219 -18.28 20.27 24.10
CA PRO A 219 -17.13 20.22 24.98
C PRO A 219 -17.35 21.07 26.24
N ASN A 220 -17.48 20.42 27.40
CA ASN A 220 -17.28 21.03 28.70
C ASN A 220 -15.90 20.63 29.23
N PHE A 221 -15.02 21.63 29.40
CA PHE A 221 -13.73 21.47 30.06
C PHE A 221 -13.95 21.18 31.55
N ASN A 222 -13.59 19.99 32.00
CA ASN A 222 -13.12 19.79 33.36
C ASN A 222 -12.19 18.57 33.43
N ASN A 223 -10.95 18.85 33.83
CA ASN A 223 -9.94 17.86 34.20
C ASN A 223 -10.46 17.00 35.35
N ASN A 224 -10.26 15.68 35.24
CA ASN A 224 -9.77 14.83 36.33
C ASN A 224 -9.49 13.41 35.81
N ASN A 225 -8.23 12.99 35.98
CA ASN A 225 -7.68 11.64 36.01
C ASN A 225 -8.62 10.49 35.62
N ARG A 226 -8.37 9.92 34.43
CA ARG A 226 -8.64 8.51 34.17
C ARG A 226 -7.48 7.93 33.38
N ASP A 227 -6.89 6.89 33.94
CA ASP A 227 -5.88 6.04 33.33
C ASP A 227 -6.41 5.49 32.01
N ASN A 228 -6.02 6.13 30.90
CA ASN A 228 -6.30 5.61 29.58
C ASN A 228 -5.34 4.46 29.30
N LYS A 229 -5.78 3.25 29.66
CA LYS A 229 -5.21 2.00 29.17
C LYS A 229 -5.60 1.87 27.68
N PHE A 230 -4.90 2.62 26.83
CA PHE A 230 -5.02 2.52 25.37
C PHE A 230 -4.58 1.12 24.93
N SER A 231 -5.42 0.50 24.11
CA SER A 231 -5.13 -0.77 23.45
C SER A 231 -3.84 -0.65 22.63
N ASN A 232 -2.89 -1.53 22.90
CA ASN A 232 -1.51 -1.52 22.37
C ASN A 232 -1.39 -1.96 20.89
N ASN A 233 -2.40 -1.71 20.05
CA ASN A 233 -2.44 -2.18 18.66
C ASN A 233 -2.29 -1.04 17.63
N GLU A 234 -1.54 0.00 17.97
CA GLU A 234 -1.25 1.07 17.02
C GLU A 234 -0.13 0.65 16.04
N TYR A 235 -0.35 0.86 14.74
CA TYR A 235 0.66 0.62 13.71
C TYR A 235 1.91 1.49 14.00
N PRO A 236 3.12 0.89 14.13
CA PRO A 236 4.25 1.56 14.75
C PRO A 236 5.10 2.42 13.80
N TYR A 237 4.72 2.55 12.52
CA TYR A 237 5.55 3.23 11.52
C TYR A 237 4.86 4.42 10.84
N TYR A 238 5.66 5.39 10.40
CA TYR A 238 5.29 6.40 9.41
C TYR A 238 5.95 6.09 8.06
N HIS A 239 5.25 6.39 6.97
CA HIS A 239 5.74 6.20 5.61
C HIS A 239 5.68 7.52 4.83
N PHE A 240 6.79 7.86 4.18
CA PHE A 240 6.91 9.03 3.31
C PHE A 240 7.32 8.57 1.91
N SER A 241 6.56 8.96 0.90
CA SER A 241 6.90 8.68 -0.49
C SER A 241 7.23 9.98 -1.23
N SER A 242 8.28 9.92 -2.04
CA SER A 242 8.66 10.99 -2.93
C SER A 242 7.99 10.81 -4.29
N SER A 243 7.32 11.86 -4.76
CA SER A 243 6.60 11.84 -6.03
C SER A 243 7.50 11.92 -7.27
N SER A 244 8.76 12.35 -7.12
CA SER A 244 9.68 12.57 -8.24
C SER A 244 10.50 11.34 -8.64
N ASP A 245 10.87 10.51 -7.66
CA ASP A 245 11.78 9.36 -7.84
C ASP A 245 11.21 8.05 -7.30
N GLY A 246 10.04 8.08 -6.64
CA GLY A 246 9.40 6.90 -6.09
C GLY A 246 10.06 6.34 -4.84
N THR A 247 10.97 7.09 -4.20
CA THR A 247 11.62 6.68 -2.96
C THR A 247 10.61 6.60 -1.81
N LEU A 248 10.64 5.51 -1.05
CA LEU A 248 9.86 5.31 0.17
C LEU A 248 10.78 5.32 1.38
N VAL A 249 10.49 6.15 2.37
CA VAL A 249 11.20 6.21 3.65
C VAL A 249 10.23 5.80 4.76
N THR A 250 10.67 4.88 5.62
CA THR A 250 9.89 4.40 6.75
C THR A 250 10.58 4.80 8.05
N LEU A 251 9.82 5.40 8.97
CA LEU A 251 10.31 5.81 10.29
C LEU A 251 9.55 5.07 11.39
N ASP A 252 10.26 4.63 12.41
CA ASP A 252 9.66 4.16 13.66
C ASP A 252 9.04 5.33 14.43
N LYS A 253 7.76 5.23 14.79
CA LYS A 253 7.01 6.32 15.45
C LYS A 253 7.56 6.68 16.83
N LYS A 254 8.12 5.70 17.55
CA LYS A 254 8.57 5.89 18.94
C LYS A 254 9.98 6.47 19.00
N THR A 255 10.85 6.01 18.10
CA THR A 255 12.28 6.34 18.11
C THR A 255 12.66 7.39 17.07
N GLY A 256 11.86 7.55 16.01
CA GLY A 256 12.18 8.42 14.87
C GLY A 256 13.25 7.85 13.93
N ASN A 257 13.75 6.64 14.19
CA ASN A 257 14.79 6.03 13.38
C ASN A 257 14.25 5.58 12.01
N CYS A 258 15.08 5.73 10.99
CA CYS A 258 14.81 5.17 9.67
C CYS A 258 15.10 3.67 9.68
N LEU A 259 14.22 2.89 9.04
CA LEU A 259 14.43 1.48 8.72
C LEU A 259 15.17 1.34 7.39
#